data_AF-A0A0F9J776-F1
#
_entry.id   AF-A0A0F9J776-F1
#
_cell.length_a   1.000
_cell.length_b   1.000
_cell.length_c   1.000
_cell.angle_alpha   90.00
_cell.angle_beta   90.00
_cell.angle_gamma   90.00
#
_symmetry.space_group_name_H-M   'P 1'
#
loop_
_entity.id
_entity.type
_entity.pdbx_description
1 polymer ?
#
loop_
_entity_poly.entity_id
_entity_poly.type
_entity_poly.pdbx_seq_one_letter_code
_entity_poly.pdbx_strand_id
1 'polypeptide(L)'
;MFNKNFKLIIAGLIIAYAVYQFVDGNIGNGIALILLSLIFIFLYFRNEIILLAFLRMRKQDLAGTQKWLEKIKNPKAALTTKQQGYYNY
;
A
#
# COMPACT_ATOMS: atom_id res chain seq x y z
N MET A 1 1.10 2.19 -11.37
CA MET A 1 1.05 1.47 -10.08
C MET A 1 2.44 0.95 -9.84
N PHE A 2 3.09 1.30 -8.72
CA PHE A 2 4.45 0.80 -8.45
C PHE A 2 4.44 -0.72 -8.46
N ASN A 3 5.47 -1.34 -9.07
CA ASN A 3 5.62 -2.79 -9.00
C ASN A 3 5.67 -3.21 -7.54
N LYS A 4 4.93 -4.29 -7.20
CA LYS A 4 4.84 -4.82 -5.84
C LYS A 4 6.23 -5.01 -5.20
N ASN A 5 7.22 -5.37 -6.01
CA ASN A 5 8.61 -5.57 -5.59
C ASN A 5 9.28 -4.29 -5.07
N PHE A 6 9.01 -3.12 -5.65
CA PHE A 6 9.60 -1.86 -5.17
C PHE A 6 9.15 -1.51 -3.75
N LYS A 7 7.91 -1.86 -3.38
CA LYS A 7 7.40 -1.62 -2.03
C LYS A 7 8.17 -2.43 -0.99
N LEU A 8 8.50 -3.68 -1.30
CA LEU A 8 9.32 -4.53 -0.44
C LEU A 8 10.76 -4.05 -0.36
N ILE A 9 11.34 -3.58 -1.48
CA ILE A 9 12.70 -3.01 -1.49
C ILE A 9 12.75 -1.77 -0.59
N ILE A 10 11.80 -0.84 -0.73
CA ILE A 10 11.73 0.37 0.10
C ILE A 10 11.53 0.00 1.58
N ALA A 11 10.62 -0.92 1.88
CA ALA A 11 10.42 -1.39 3.25
C ALA A 11 11.69 -2.01 3.84
N GLY A 12 12.41 -2.83 3.08
CA GLY A 12 13.67 -3.43 3.48
C GLY A 12 14.76 -2.40 3.77
N LEU A 13 14.87 -1.35 2.93
CA LEU A 13 15.82 -0.25 3.15
C LEU A 13 15.48 0.55 4.42
N ILE A 14 14.19 0.83 4.67
CA ILE A 14 13.76 1.53 5.89
C ILE A 14 14.07 0.70 7.13
N ILE A 15 13.82 -0.62 7.09
CA ILE A 15 14.13 -1.52 8.20
C ILE A 15 15.64 -1.60 8.43
N ALA A 16 16.46 -1.70 7.37
CA ALA A 16 17.91 -1.69 7.50
C ALA A 16 18.42 -0.39 8.14
N TYR A 17 17.83 0.75 7.78
CA TYR A 17 18.15 2.03 8.41
C TYR A 17 17.64 2.12 9.85
N ALA A 18 16.51 1.49 10.17
CA ALA A 18 16.03 1.39 11.55
C ALA A 18 17.02 0.60 12.43
N VAL A 19 17.58 -0.50 11.92
CA VAL A 19 18.63 -1.27 12.62
C VAL A 19 19.85 -0.39 12.90
N TYR A 20 20.30 0.39 11.91
CA TYR A 20 21.39 1.36 12.12
C TYR A 20 21.06 2.38 13.23
N GLN A 21 19.85 2.94 13.24
CA GLN A 21 19.41 3.89 14.28
C GLN A 21 19.37 3.25 15.67
N PHE A 22 19.05 1.96 15.79
CA PHE A 22 19.12 1.24 17.07
C PHE A 22 20.56 1.06 17.56
N VAL A 23 21.51 0.80 16.66
CA VAL A 23 22.94 0.69 16.99
C VAL A 23 23.51 2.03 17.48
N ASP A 24 23.07 3.14 16.87
CA ASP A 24 23.49 4.50 17.23
C ASP A 24 22.79 5.05 18.51
N GLY A 25 21.99 4.23 19.19
CA GLY A 25 21.28 4.61 20.43
C GLY A 25 20.00 5.44 20.22
N ASN A 26 19.64 5.73 18.97
CA ASN A 26 18.43 6.49 18.59
C ASN A 26 17.17 5.60 18.57
N ILE A 27 16.80 5.06 19.74
CA ILE A 27 15.71 4.07 19.88
C ILE A 27 14.37 4.60 19.35
N GLY A 28 14.03 5.86 19.67
CA GLY A 28 12.78 6.48 19.21
C GLY A 28 12.68 6.58 17.68
N ASN A 29 13.78 6.94 17.02
CA ASN A 29 13.84 7.01 15.56
C ASN A 29 13.74 5.61 14.94
N GLY A 30 14.42 4.62 15.51
CA GLY A 30 14.31 3.22 15.08
C GLY A 30 12.87 2.71 15.11
N ILE A 31 12.14 2.96 16.21
CA ILE A 31 10.72 2.59 16.33
C ILE A 31 9.86 3.33 15.30
N ALA A 32 10.07 4.63 15.10
CA ALA A 32 9.33 5.42 14.11
C ALA A 32 9.54 4.88 12.68
N LEU A 33 10.78 4.47 12.34
CA LEU A 33 11.11 3.87 11.05
C LEU A 33 10.46 2.49 10.86
N ILE A 34 10.41 1.67 11.91
CA ILE A 34 9.68 0.38 11.88
C ILE A 34 8.20 0.62 11.58
N LEU A 35 7.55 1.57 12.28
CA LEU A 35 6.15 1.94 12.05
C LEU A 35 5.93 2.47 10.62
N LEU A 36 6.86 3.27 10.10
CA LEU A 36 6.83 3.75 8.74
C LEU A 36 6.94 2.59 7.72
N SER A 37 7.82 1.61 7.97
CA SER A 37 8.00 0.45 7.10
C SER A 37 6.75 -0.43 7.01
N LEU A 38 6.00 -0.55 8.11
CA LEU A 38 4.74 -1.30 8.18
C LEU A 38 3.69 -0.77 7.19
N ILE A 39 3.68 0.54 6.92
CA ILE A 39 2.79 1.15 5.92
C ILE A 39 3.10 0.60 4.52
N PHE A 40 4.37 0.52 4.14
CA PHE A 40 4.77 -0.02 2.83
C PHE A 40 4.46 -1.51 2.70
N ILE A 41 4.64 -2.28 3.78
CA ILE A 41 4.26 -3.69 3.84
C ILE A 41 2.73 -3.84 3.74
N PHE A 42 1.96 -3.01 4.42
CA PHE A 42 0.50 -3.01 4.32
C PHE A 42 0.02 -2.70 2.89
N LEU A 43 0.60 -1.68 2.25
CA LEU A 43 0.31 -1.30 0.86
C LEU A 43 0.83 -2.30 -0.18
N TYR A 44 1.65 -3.28 0.22
CA TYR A 44 2.00 -4.43 -0.62
C TYR A 44 0.83 -5.41 -0.75
N PHE A 45 0.13 -5.71 0.36
CA PHE A 45 -1.02 -6.63 0.36
C PHE A 45 -2.32 -5.95 -0.14
N ARG A 46 -2.50 -4.66 0.16
CA ARG A 46 -3.67 -3.88 -0.26
C ARG A 46 -3.31 -2.92 -1.40
N ASN A 47 -4.02 -3.04 -2.53
CA ASN A 47 -3.88 -2.09 -3.63
C ASN A 47 -4.44 -0.71 -3.24
N GLU A 48 -3.64 0.34 -3.39
CA GLU A 48 -4.01 1.72 -2.97
C GLU A 48 -5.22 2.24 -3.76
N ILE A 49 -5.31 1.89 -5.03
CA ILE A 49 -6.37 2.37 -5.92
C ILE A 49 -7.72 1.78 -5.50
N ILE A 50 -7.75 0.49 -5.14
CA ILE A 50 -8.96 -0.11 -4.56
C ILE A 50 -9.32 0.50 -3.22
N LEU A 51 -8.33 0.79 -2.37
CA LEU A 51 -8.59 1.39 -1.07
C LEU A 51 -9.24 2.77 -1.23
N LEU A 52 -8.73 3.58 -2.17
CA LEU A 52 -9.29 4.90 -2.50
C LEU A 52 -10.67 4.81 -3.15
N ALA A 53 -10.86 3.85 -4.06
CA ALA A 53 -12.17 3.59 -4.67
C ALA A 53 -13.21 3.22 -3.59
N PHE A 54 -12.86 2.34 -2.65
CA PHE A 54 -13.73 1.94 -1.54
C PHE A 54 -14.08 3.13 -0.62
N LEU A 55 -13.11 3.99 -0.31
CA LEU A 55 -13.37 5.19 0.50
C LEU A 55 -14.33 6.17 -0.17
N ARG A 56 -14.31 6.28 -1.51
CA ARG A 56 -15.26 7.09 -2.28
C ARG A 56 -16.63 6.45 -2.39
N MET A 57 -16.68 5.14 -2.61
CA MET A 57 -17.92 4.37 -2.62
C MET A 57 -18.69 4.52 -1.30
N ARG A 58 -17.99 4.54 -0.15
CA ARG A 58 -18.59 4.80 1.17
C ARG A 58 -19.25 6.18 1.27
N LYS A 59 -18.80 7.16 0.49
CA LYS A 59 -19.40 8.50 0.39
C LYS A 59 -20.47 8.59 -0.70
N GLN A 60 -20.89 7.46 -1.27
CA GLN A 60 -21.83 7.37 -2.40
C GLN A 60 -21.35 8.06 -3.69
N ASP A 61 -20.05 8.38 -3.83
CA ASP A 61 -19.46 8.95 -5.05
C ASP A 61 -19.11 7.82 -6.05
N LEU A 62 -20.11 7.34 -6.79
CA LEU A 62 -19.95 6.26 -7.77
C LEU A 62 -19.13 6.69 -8.99
N ALA A 63 -19.35 7.90 -9.50
CA ALA A 63 -18.62 8.42 -10.66
C ALA A 63 -17.13 8.59 -10.36
N GLY A 64 -16.78 9.10 -9.18
CA GLY A 64 -15.41 9.16 -8.71
C GLY A 64 -14.81 7.77 -8.50
N THR A 65 -15.57 6.83 -7.92
CA THR A 65 -15.13 5.45 -7.72
C THR A 65 -14.74 4.80 -9.04
N GLN A 66 -15.59 4.88 -10.07
CA GLN A 66 -15.31 4.33 -11.39
C GLN A 66 -14.05 4.93 -12.02
N LYS A 67 -13.87 6.26 -11.95
CA LYS A 67 -12.65 6.92 -12.45
C LYS A 67 -11.36 6.44 -11.76
N TRP A 68 -11.43 6.00 -10.51
CA TRP A 68 -10.28 5.39 -9.83
C TRP A 68 -10.07 3.94 -10.24
N LEU A 69 -11.14 3.15 -10.35
CA LEU A 69 -11.08 1.77 -10.82
C LEU A 69 -10.53 1.67 -12.25
N GLU A 70 -10.90 2.58 -13.16
CA GLU A 70 -10.38 2.65 -14.52
C GLU A 70 -8.85 2.85 -14.61
N LYS A 71 -8.22 3.37 -13.55
CA LYS A 71 -6.74 3.46 -13.48
C LYS A 71 -6.08 2.08 -13.32
N ILE A 72 -6.84 1.05 -12.96
CA ILE A 72 -6.37 -0.34 -12.83
C ILE A 72 -6.45 -1.02 -14.21
N LYS A 73 -5.42 -0.81 -15.04
CA LYS A 73 -5.38 -1.37 -16.40
C LYS A 73 -5.45 -2.89 -16.47
N ASN A 74 -4.91 -3.59 -15.47
CA ASN A 74 -4.87 -5.06 -15.47
C ASN A 74 -5.28 -5.62 -14.09
N PRO A 75 -6.58 -5.78 -13.83
CA PRO A 75 -7.08 -6.18 -12.52
C PRO A 75 -6.58 -7.57 -12.10
N LYS A 76 -6.40 -8.51 -13.04
CA LYS A 76 -5.91 -9.87 -12.71
C LYS A 76 -4.49 -9.88 -12.15
N ALA A 77 -3.62 -9.01 -12.67
CA ALA A 77 -2.24 -8.87 -12.18
C ALA A 77 -2.13 -7.93 -10.97
N ALA A 78 -2.94 -6.87 -10.96
CA ALA A 78 -2.88 -5.81 -9.96
C ALA A 78 -3.59 -6.15 -8.65
N LEU A 79 -4.59 -7.05 -8.69
CA LEU A 79 -5.50 -7.34 -7.58
C LEU A 79 -5.42 -8.81 -7.18
N THR A 80 -5.45 -9.05 -5.87
CA THR A 80 -5.69 -10.39 -5.32
C THR A 80 -7.10 -10.88 -5.69
N THR A 81 -7.34 -12.19 -5.66
CA THR A 81 -8.66 -12.78 -5.97
C THR A 81 -9.79 -12.15 -5.15
N LYS A 82 -9.57 -11.89 -3.86
CA LYS A 82 -10.53 -11.17 -3.00
C LYS A 82 -10.77 -9.73 -3.47
N GLN A 83 -9.72 -9.04 -3.91
CA GLN A 83 -9.81 -7.67 -4.44
C GLN A 83 -10.52 -7.58 -5.80
N GLN A 84 -10.44 -8.62 -6.63
CA GLN A 84 -11.18 -8.67 -7.90
C GLN A 84 -12.70 -8.73 -7.67
N GLY A 85 -13.16 -9.40 -6.60
CA GLY A 85 -14.57 -9.37 -6.19
C GLY A 85 -15.08 -7.95 -5.94
N TYR A 86 -14.26 -7.08 -5.32
CA TYR A 86 -14.60 -5.67 -5.11
C TYR A 86 -14.48 -4.79 -6.35
N TYR A 87 -13.77 -5.24 -7.39
CA TYR A 87 -13.63 -4.51 -8.66
C TYR A 87 -14.82 -4.76 -9.60
N ASN A 88 -15.42 -5.95 -9.54
CA ASN A 88 -16.53 -6.37 -10.42
C ASN A 88 -17.92 -6.12 -9.81
N TYR A 89 -18.00 -5.40 -8.69
CA TYR A 89 -19.24 -5.05 -8.00
C TYR A 89 -19.65 -3.62 -8.34
#